data_AF-A0A6A8LPA8-F1
#
_entry.id   AF-A0A6A8LPA8-F1
#
_cell.length_a   1.000
_cell.length_b   1.000
_cell.length_c   1.000
_cell.angle_alpha   90.00
_cell.angle_beta   90.00
_cell.angle_gamma   90.00
#
_symmetry.space_group_name_H-M   'P 1'
#
loop_
_entity.id
_entity.type
_entity.pdbx_description
1 polymer ?
#
loop_
_entity_poly.entity_id
_entity_poly.type
_entity_poly.pdbx_seq_one_letter_code
_entity_poly.pdbx_strand_id
1 'polypeptide(L)'
;MSSRINDELKLSLIQFNDIYLPMWEEFPDFQVYMDQLVSLGNRYLKDLSDSELTPSMINSYVKKGLMQRPEKKKYDASHIAELLVISLLKTIYPLEVVKNCINEILKE
;
A
#
# COMPACT_ATOMS: atom_id res chain seq x y z
N MET A 1 27.70 -25.12 -8.24
CA MET A 1 26.34 -24.63 -8.59
C MET A 1 25.45 -24.53 -7.36
N SER A 2 25.30 -25.57 -6.53
CA SER A 2 24.46 -25.49 -5.31
C SER A 2 24.90 -24.47 -4.25
N SER A 3 26.20 -24.16 -4.11
CA SER A 3 26.63 -23.13 -3.14
C SER A 3 26.21 -21.72 -3.57
N ARG A 4 26.34 -21.41 -4.86
CA ARG A 4 26.02 -20.09 -5.43
C ARG A 4 24.52 -19.75 -5.33
N ILE A 5 23.65 -20.76 -5.51
CA ILE A 5 22.20 -20.63 -5.31
C ILE A 5 21.88 -20.39 -3.83
N ASN A 6 22.56 -21.10 -2.92
CA ASN A 6 22.39 -20.86 -1.48
C ASN A 6 22.88 -19.48 -1.04
N ASP A 7 23.92 -18.95 -1.68
CA ASP A 7 24.43 -17.62 -1.38
C ASP A 7 23.48 -16.52 -1.90
N GLU A 8 22.91 -16.68 -3.09
CA GLU A 8 21.87 -15.78 -3.62
C GLU A 8 20.59 -15.79 -2.76
N LEU A 9 20.15 -16.97 -2.33
CA LEU A 9 18.98 -17.10 -1.44
C LEU A 9 19.24 -16.49 -0.06
N LYS A 10 20.45 -16.64 0.50
CA LYS A 10 20.80 -15.97 1.76
C LYS A 10 20.81 -14.46 1.61
N LEU A 11 21.33 -13.94 0.51
CA LEU A 11 21.32 -12.50 0.22
C LEU A 11 19.89 -11.97 0.08
N SER A 12 18.99 -12.69 -0.61
CA SER A 12 17.59 -12.29 -0.73
C SER A 12 16.84 -12.34 0.61
N LEU A 13 17.15 -13.31 1.47
CA LEU A 13 16.54 -13.42 2.81
C LEU A 13 16.99 -12.29 3.74
N ILE A 14 18.26 -11.88 3.66
CA ILE A 14 18.79 -10.73 4.42
C ILE A 14 18.07 -9.44 3.99
N GLN A 15 17.86 -9.22 2.69
CA GLN A 15 17.13 -8.06 2.18
C GLN A 15 15.67 -8.03 2.64
N PHE A 16 15.02 -9.19 2.76
CA PHE A 16 13.65 -9.27 3.24
C PHE A 16 13.49 -8.90 4.72
N ASN A 17 14.55 -9.05 5.52
CA ASN A 17 14.52 -8.76 6.95
C ASN A 17 14.47 -7.26 7.27
N ASP A 18 14.80 -6.41 6.29
CA ASP A 18 14.79 -4.94 6.41
C ASP A 18 13.51 -4.31 5.85
N ILE A 19 12.59 -5.11 5.28
CA ILE A 19 11.31 -4.62 4.79
C ILE A 19 10.40 -4.33 5.98
N TYR A 20 10.05 -3.05 6.14
CA TYR A 20 9.21 -2.57 7.22
C TYR A 20 7.92 -1.93 6.68
N LEU A 21 6.77 -2.44 7.12
CA LEU A 21 5.49 -1.76 6.99
C LEU A 21 5.12 -1.14 8.34
N PRO A 22 4.62 0.11 8.34
CA PRO A 22 4.23 0.79 9.57
C PRO A 22 3.05 0.08 10.26
N MET A 23 3.09 0.06 11.59
CA MET A 23 1.96 -0.28 12.43
C MET A 23 0.92 0.85 12.44
N TRP A 24 -0.30 0.56 12.89
CA TRP A 24 -1.40 1.53 12.89
C TRP A 24 -1.06 2.80 13.68
N GLU A 25 -0.41 2.62 14.83
CA GLU A 25 -0.02 3.69 15.75
C GLU A 25 1.11 4.58 15.20
N GLU A 26 1.78 4.14 14.14
CA GLU A 26 2.85 4.90 13.48
C GLU A 26 2.35 5.75 12.31
N PHE A 27 1.07 5.61 11.95
CA PHE A 27 0.46 6.56 11.04
C PHE A 27 0.39 7.96 11.68
N PRO A 28 0.44 9.03 10.87
CA PRO A 28 0.18 10.37 11.35
C PRO A 28 -1.13 10.44 12.16
N ASP A 29 -1.07 11.06 13.33
CA ASP A 29 -2.22 11.33 14.20
C ASP A 29 -3.05 12.55 13.74
N PHE A 30 -2.65 13.16 12.62
CA PHE A 30 -3.35 14.25 11.96
C PHE A 30 -3.73 13.87 10.52
N GLN A 31 -4.77 14.53 10.01
CA GLN A 31 -5.18 14.32 8.64
C GLN A 31 -4.21 14.97 7.65
N VAL A 32 -3.87 14.24 6.59
CA VAL A 32 -2.90 14.64 5.55
C VAL A 32 -3.59 15.06 4.25
N TYR A 33 -2.91 15.86 3.44
CA TYR A 33 -3.34 16.19 2.08
C TYR A 33 -2.87 15.13 1.06
N MET A 34 -3.37 15.23 -0.18
CA MET A 34 -3.11 14.25 -1.25
C MET A 34 -1.61 14.03 -1.52
N ASP A 35 -0.84 15.10 -1.61
CA ASP A 35 0.61 15.05 -1.84
C ASP A 35 1.34 14.33 -0.70
N GLN A 36 0.93 14.61 0.55
CA GLN A 36 1.45 13.93 1.73
C GLN A 36 1.05 12.46 1.76
N LEU A 37 -0.20 12.11 1.42
CA LEU A 37 -0.65 10.72 1.31
C LEU A 37 0.16 9.93 0.27
N VAL A 38 0.38 10.52 -0.92
CA VAL A 38 1.23 9.92 -1.96
C VAL A 38 2.65 9.73 -1.45
N SER A 39 3.22 10.75 -0.81
CA SER A 39 4.57 10.69 -0.26
C SER A 39 4.72 9.59 0.80
N LEU A 40 3.75 9.47 1.70
CA LEU A 40 3.69 8.41 2.72
C LEU A 40 3.61 7.03 2.09
N GLY A 41 2.68 6.83 1.15
CA GLY A 41 2.51 5.56 0.44
C GLY A 41 3.79 5.15 -0.29
N ASN A 42 4.41 6.05 -1.04
CA ASN A 42 5.66 5.78 -1.75
C ASN A 42 6.82 5.47 -0.81
N ARG A 43 6.87 6.13 0.36
CA ARG A 43 7.88 5.83 1.38
C ARG A 43 7.69 4.44 1.97
N TYR A 44 6.47 4.07 2.34
CA TYR A 44 6.18 2.78 2.97
C TYR A 44 6.24 1.59 2.00
N LEU A 45 5.97 1.82 0.71
CA LEU A 45 5.96 0.78 -0.32
C LEU A 45 7.24 0.72 -1.14
N LYS A 46 8.26 1.54 -0.82
CA LYS A 46 9.46 1.70 -1.62
C LYS A 46 10.12 0.37 -2.00
N ASP A 47 10.21 -0.55 -1.05
CA ASP A 47 10.86 -1.85 -1.23
C ASP A 47 9.87 -2.99 -1.51
N LEU A 48 8.58 -2.66 -1.68
CA LEU A 48 7.46 -3.61 -1.86
C LEU A 48 6.70 -3.42 -3.17
N SER A 49 6.89 -2.30 -3.87
CA SER A 49 6.21 -2.00 -5.12
C SER A 49 7.10 -1.22 -6.08
N ASP A 50 7.23 -1.71 -7.31
CA ASP A 50 7.97 -1.04 -8.38
C ASP A 50 7.20 0.16 -9.00
N SER A 51 5.95 0.38 -8.58
CA SER A 51 5.09 1.44 -9.11
C SER A 51 4.95 2.59 -8.12
N GLU A 52 5.48 3.76 -8.49
CA GLU A 52 5.21 4.99 -7.77
C GLU A 52 3.72 5.35 -7.80
N LEU A 53 3.18 5.69 -6.64
CA LEU A 53 1.84 6.19 -6.47
C LEU A 53 1.73 7.62 -7.00
N THR A 54 0.59 7.91 -7.60
CA THR A 54 0.25 9.24 -8.11
C THR A 54 -1.11 9.69 -7.56
N PRO A 55 -1.38 11.00 -7.49
CA PRO A 55 -2.70 11.53 -7.13
C PRO A 55 -3.83 10.95 -8.00
N SER A 56 -3.57 10.72 -9.29
CA SER A 56 -4.53 10.14 -10.24
C SER A 56 -4.92 8.70 -9.87
N MET A 57 -3.98 7.91 -9.35
CA MET A 57 -4.27 6.55 -8.88
C MET A 57 -5.17 6.56 -7.66
N ILE A 58 -4.88 7.41 -6.67
CA ILE A 58 -5.72 7.57 -5.48
C ILE A 58 -7.13 8.03 -5.87
N ASN A 59 -7.23 9.02 -6.76
CA ASN A 59 -8.52 9.45 -7.31
C ASN A 59 -9.26 8.31 -8.02
N SER A 60 -8.55 7.43 -8.73
CA SER A 60 -9.13 6.25 -9.37
C SER A 60 -9.67 5.25 -8.34
N TYR A 61 -8.93 5.01 -7.25
CA TYR A 61 -9.37 4.14 -6.15
C TYR A 61 -10.64 4.66 -5.49
N VAL A 62 -10.71 5.96 -5.18
CA VAL A 62 -11.91 6.60 -4.61
C VAL A 62 -13.08 6.53 -5.59
N LYS A 63 -12.88 6.85 -6.87
CA LYS A 63 -13.94 6.81 -7.90
C LYS A 63 -14.50 5.40 -8.09
N LYS A 64 -13.65 4.37 -8.00
CA LYS A 64 -14.05 2.97 -8.14
C LYS A 64 -14.58 2.36 -6.84
N GLY A 65 -14.52 3.10 -5.72
CA GLY A 65 -15.00 2.65 -4.41
C GLY A 65 -14.10 1.62 -3.73
N LEU A 66 -12.79 1.62 -4.03
CA LEU A 66 -11.81 0.81 -3.28
C LEU A 66 -11.30 1.51 -2.02
N MET A 67 -11.40 2.84 -1.98
CA MET A 67 -10.93 3.69 -0.90
C MET A 67 -12.06 4.64 -0.52
N GLN A 68 -12.20 4.94 0.78
CA GLN A 68 -13.18 5.91 1.25
C GLN A 68 -12.96 7.29 0.65
N ARG A 69 -14.04 8.07 0.57
CA ARG A 69 -13.94 9.45 0.07
C ARG A 69 -13.26 10.31 1.14
N PRO A 70 -12.27 11.13 0.77
CA PRO A 70 -11.62 12.03 1.71
C PRO A 70 -12.58 13.09 2.24
N GLU A 71 -12.42 13.45 3.51
CA GLU A 71 -13.19 14.52 4.14
C GLU A 71 -12.53 15.87 3.91
N LYS A 72 -13.22 16.80 3.25
CA LYS A 72 -12.69 18.15 2.96
C LYS A 72 -11.29 18.12 2.32
N LYS A 73 -11.03 17.15 1.45
CA LYS A 73 -9.74 16.88 0.77
C LYS A 73 -8.61 16.42 1.70
N LYS A 74 -8.95 15.91 2.86
CA LYS A 74 -8.00 15.36 3.83
C LYS A 74 -8.21 13.86 4.00
N TYR A 75 -7.12 13.18 4.31
CA TYR A 75 -7.02 11.73 4.45
C TYR A 75 -6.49 11.42 5.85
N ASP A 76 -7.05 10.40 6.50
CA ASP A 76 -6.64 9.96 7.83
C ASP A 76 -5.85 8.64 7.77
N ALA A 77 -5.55 8.08 8.95
CA ALA A 77 -4.89 6.79 9.10
C ALA A 77 -5.58 5.65 8.33
N SER A 78 -6.92 5.64 8.31
CA SER A 78 -7.68 4.61 7.58
C SER A 78 -7.42 4.68 6.08
N HIS A 79 -7.37 5.89 5.50
CA HIS A 79 -7.04 6.07 4.08
C HIS A 79 -5.60 5.63 3.77
N ILE A 80 -4.66 5.82 4.69
CA ILE A 80 -3.28 5.33 4.54
C ILE A 80 -3.28 3.80 4.51
N ALA A 81 -3.97 3.15 5.46
CA ALA A 81 -4.09 1.70 5.49
C ALA A 81 -4.73 1.14 4.21
N GLU A 82 -5.83 1.73 3.74
CA GLU A 82 -6.48 1.36 2.47
C GLU A 82 -5.51 1.50 1.29
N LEU A 83 -4.74 2.59 1.22
CA LEU A 83 -3.76 2.82 0.18
C LEU A 83 -2.70 1.71 0.14
N LEU A 84 -2.17 1.32 1.30
CA LEU A 84 -1.15 0.26 1.41
C LEU A 84 -1.73 -1.08 0.98
N VAL A 85 -2.90 -1.46 1.49
CA VAL A 85 -3.58 -2.73 1.16
C VAL A 85 -3.86 -2.82 -0.34
N ILE A 86 -4.50 -1.80 -0.92
CA ILE A 86 -4.80 -1.76 -2.37
C ILE A 86 -3.51 -1.88 -3.17
N SER A 87 -2.45 -1.18 -2.75
CA SER A 87 -1.19 -1.12 -3.49
C SER A 87 -0.39 -2.41 -3.44
N LEU A 88 -0.47 -3.16 -2.34
CA LEU A 88 0.12 -4.49 -2.23
C LEU A 88 -0.68 -5.51 -3.04
N LEU A 89 -2.02 -5.53 -2.88
CA LEU A 89 -2.86 -6.52 -3.55
C LEU A 89 -2.89 -6.37 -5.08
N LYS A 90 -2.86 -5.14 -5.60
CA LYS A 90 -2.89 -4.90 -7.05
C LYS A 90 -1.64 -5.44 -7.79
N THR A 91 -0.56 -5.76 -7.07
CA THR A 91 0.64 -6.37 -7.67
C THR A 91 0.40 -7.82 -8.10
N ILE A 92 -0.56 -8.49 -7.43
CA ILE A 92 -0.90 -9.90 -7.65
C ILE A 92 -2.25 -10.04 -8.37
N TYR A 93 -3.21 -9.16 -8.05
CA TYR A 93 -4.58 -9.28 -8.50
C TYR A 93 -5.04 -8.10 -9.36
N PRO A 94 -5.90 -8.33 -10.37
CA PRO A 94 -6.61 -7.25 -11.05
C PRO A 94 -7.42 -6.39 -10.07
N LEU A 95 -7.51 -5.10 -10.33
CA LEU A 95 -8.14 -4.14 -9.40
C LEU A 95 -9.61 -4.46 -9.08
N GLU A 96 -10.36 -5.08 -10.00
CA GLU A 96 -11.73 -5.55 -9.75
C GLU A 96 -11.77 -6.70 -8.72
N VAL A 97 -10.79 -7.59 -8.74
CA VAL A 97 -10.67 -8.66 -7.73
C VAL A 97 -10.36 -8.06 -6.37
N VAL A 98 -9.41 -7.11 -6.32
CA VAL A 98 -9.07 -6.38 -5.08
C VAL A 98 -10.32 -5.71 -4.48
N LYS A 99 -11.11 -5.03 -5.31
CA LYS A 99 -12.36 -4.41 -4.89
C LYS A 99 -13.34 -5.42 -4.28
N ASN A 100 -13.54 -6.55 -4.96
CA ASN A 100 -14.44 -7.59 -4.46
C ASN A 100 -13.94 -8.17 -3.13
N CYS A 101 -12.64 -8.44 -2.99
CA CYS A 101 -12.06 -8.90 -1.73
C CYS A 101 -12.29 -7.91 -0.57
N ILE A 102 -12.03 -6.62 -0.79
CA ILE A 102 -12.26 -5.58 0.23
C ILE A 102 -13.73 -5.55 0.65
N ASN A 103 -14.64 -5.59 -0.33
CA ASN A 103 -16.08 -5.58 -0.04
C ASN A 103 -16.56 -6.83 0.71
N GLU A 104 -16.03 -8.01 0.42
CA GLU A 104 -16.40 -9.24 1.15
C GLU A 104 -15.88 -9.22 2.60
N ILE A 105 -14.68 -8.67 2.84
CA ILE A 105 -14.11 -8.59 4.19
C ILE A 105 -14.85 -7.55 5.06
N LEU A 106 -15.31 -6.45 4.46
CA LEU A 106 -16.00 -5.36 5.16
C LEU A 106 -17.52 -5.55 5.29
N LYS A 107 -18.09 -6.62 4.71
CA LYS A 107 -19.46 -7.05 5.00
C LYS A 107 -19.48 -7.73 6.36
N GLU A 108 -19.83 -6.99 7.40
CA GLU A 108 -20.38 -7.56 8.63
C GLU A 108 -21.75 -8.19 8.39
#